data_AF-A0AA37LRT2-F1
#
_entry.id   AF-A0AA37LRT2-F1
#
_cell.length_a   1.000
_cell.length_b   1.000
_cell.length_c   1.000
_cell.angle_alpha   90.00
_cell.angle_beta   90.00
_cell.angle_gamma   90.00
#
_symmetry.space_group_name_H-M   'P 1'
#
loop_
_entity.id
_entity.type
_entity.pdbx_description
1 polymer ?
#
loop_
_entity_poly.entity_id
_entity_poly.type
_entity_poly.pdbx_seq_one_letter_code
_entity_poly.pdbx_strand_id
1 'polypeptide(L)'
;MGGDDRRTSLSSMEQTNKKPKLGAVSGVYIPVCLNIFSILMFLRFGWILGQVGLLGMLGLLVTAYVVDFLTTLSLSAIASNGEVKGGGAYYVISRSLGPEFGGSIGVLFYLAQVLNTALNVVGLIDCIKLNVGESFPQGYWTVFVLQTLALLLCAGLCLAGSGIFAKASNALLVILTLAIVSIPVSAAFKSPFHDNELGVRFTGFSVETLVDNFAPHTKSESYKGLETFREVFAILFPATSGIFAGASMSGDLHNPSKDIPKGTLWAMMTTFIAYLVVVFSMAATTTHASFLNNTNIISVTSLSMPLILAGECAVTFFSAVMGLVGAAKLMQALARDKLLPGLLPFSRARRELMSQSKPFF
;
A
#
# COMPACT_ATOMS: atom_id res chain seq x y z
N MET A 1 -18.73 -19.31 57.97
CA MET A 1 -18.17 -18.15 57.23
C MET A 1 -16.98 -18.66 56.43
N GLY A 2 -17.11 -18.81 55.10
CA GLY A 2 -16.01 -19.35 54.28
C GLY A 2 -16.42 -19.72 52.86
N GLY A 3 -17.39 -19.01 52.28
CA GLY A 3 -18.00 -19.36 50.99
C GLY A 3 -17.83 -18.34 49.86
N ASP A 4 -17.34 -17.12 50.13
CA ASP A 4 -17.38 -16.03 49.15
C ASP A 4 -16.05 -15.77 48.40
N ASP A 5 -14.90 -16.22 48.91
CA ASP A 5 -13.59 -15.87 48.31
C ASP A 5 -13.23 -16.68 47.06
N ARG A 6 -13.99 -17.74 46.73
CA ARG A 6 -13.77 -18.52 45.50
C ARG A 6 -14.43 -17.92 44.25
N ARG A 7 -15.46 -17.08 44.40
CA ARG A 7 -16.12 -16.45 43.23
C ARG A 7 -15.39 -15.19 42.74
N THR A 8 -14.72 -14.46 43.64
CA THR A 8 -13.89 -13.30 43.32
C THR A 8 -12.51 -13.66 42.77
N SER A 9 -12.00 -14.86 43.05
CA SER A 9 -10.74 -15.38 42.46
C SER A 9 -10.93 -15.99 41.07
N LEU A 10 -12.15 -16.43 40.71
CA LEU A 10 -12.46 -16.92 39.36
C LEU A 10 -12.69 -15.79 38.34
N SER A 11 -13.21 -14.62 38.76
CA SER A 11 -13.38 -13.47 37.85
C SER A 11 -12.08 -12.71 37.55
N SER A 12 -11.04 -12.90 38.37
CA SER A 12 -9.73 -12.26 38.22
C SER A 12 -8.72 -13.11 37.44
N MET A 13 -8.98 -14.42 37.25
CA MET A 13 -8.13 -15.31 36.45
C MET A 13 -8.51 -15.38 34.96
N GLU A 14 -9.65 -14.81 34.56
CA GLU A 14 -10.09 -14.76 33.14
C GLU A 14 -9.64 -13.48 32.40
N GLN A 15 -8.68 -12.72 32.97
CA GLN A 15 -7.99 -11.63 32.27
C GLN A 15 -6.70 -12.09 31.55
N THR A 16 -6.58 -13.38 31.26
CA THR A 16 -5.43 -13.91 30.54
C THR A 16 -5.53 -13.56 29.05
N ASN A 17 -4.63 -12.66 28.63
CA ASN A 17 -4.14 -12.50 27.26
C ASN A 17 -4.97 -11.64 26.27
N LYS A 18 -5.51 -10.48 26.70
CA LYS A 18 -5.88 -9.44 25.73
C LYS A 18 -4.59 -8.79 25.20
N LYS A 19 -4.28 -9.01 23.91
CA LYS A 19 -3.19 -8.33 23.20
C LYS A 19 -3.30 -6.81 23.45
N PRO A 20 -2.17 -6.10 23.66
CA PRO A 20 -2.20 -4.65 23.82
C PRO A 20 -2.81 -4.00 22.56
N LYS A 21 -3.79 -3.13 22.77
CA LYS A 21 -4.43 -2.37 21.69
C LYS A 21 -3.44 -1.38 21.08
N LEU A 22 -3.53 -1.17 19.77
CA LEU A 22 -2.69 -0.27 18.99
C LEU A 22 -3.13 1.19 19.15
N GLY A 23 -2.19 2.13 19.09
CA GLY A 23 -2.49 3.56 19.04
C GLY A 23 -2.64 4.06 17.60
N ALA A 24 -2.97 5.36 17.44
CA ALA A 24 -3.13 5.99 16.12
C ALA A 24 -1.89 5.83 15.21
N VAL A 25 -0.68 5.94 15.77
CA VAL A 25 0.55 5.86 14.96
C VAL A 25 0.78 4.43 14.46
N SER A 26 0.78 3.45 15.36
CA SER A 26 1.11 2.06 15.03
C SER A 26 -0.02 1.33 14.30
N GLY A 27 -1.29 1.67 14.58
CA GLY A 27 -2.44 0.96 14.03
C GLY A 27 -3.11 1.66 12.84
N VAL A 28 -2.82 2.95 12.58
CA VAL A 28 -3.43 3.69 11.47
C VAL A 28 -2.37 4.33 10.59
N TYR A 29 -1.57 5.26 11.12
CA TYR A 29 -0.61 6.05 10.34
C TYR A 29 0.39 5.17 9.58
N ILE A 30 1.10 4.27 10.27
CA ILE A 30 2.10 3.40 9.65
C ILE A 30 1.47 2.49 8.57
N PRO A 31 0.39 1.74 8.85
CA PRO A 31 -0.28 0.95 7.81
C PRO A 31 -0.78 1.75 6.61
N VAL A 32 -1.30 2.96 6.83
CA VAL A 32 -1.77 3.83 5.73
C VAL A 32 -0.59 4.32 4.90
N CYS A 33 0.48 4.81 5.51
CA CYS A 33 1.69 5.20 4.78
C CYS A 33 2.24 4.04 3.95
N LEU A 34 2.31 2.84 4.52
CA LEU A 34 2.84 1.66 3.83
C LEU A 34 1.95 1.17 2.67
N ASN A 35 0.64 1.40 2.72
CA ASN A 35 -0.26 1.04 1.62
C ASN A 35 -0.39 2.14 0.56
N ILE A 36 -0.15 3.40 0.94
CA ILE A 36 -0.06 4.50 -0.02
C ILE A 36 1.26 4.39 -0.77
N PHE A 37 2.40 4.27 -0.06
CA PHE A 37 3.67 4.01 -0.70
C PHE A 37 3.58 2.73 -1.52
N SER A 38 3.61 2.90 -2.84
CA SER A 38 3.36 1.83 -3.81
C SER A 38 4.59 1.61 -4.67
N ILE A 39 4.71 0.41 -5.22
CA ILE A 39 5.73 0.06 -6.23
C ILE A 39 5.70 0.99 -7.45
N LEU A 40 4.54 1.56 -7.74
CA LEU A 40 4.35 2.51 -8.84
C LEU A 40 5.21 3.78 -8.67
N MET A 41 5.52 4.18 -7.43
CA MET A 41 6.45 5.28 -7.18
C MET A 41 7.84 4.95 -7.75
N PHE A 42 8.32 3.72 -7.58
CA PHE A 42 9.64 3.29 -8.05
C PHE A 42 9.67 3.00 -9.56
N LEU A 43 8.66 2.30 -10.09
CA LEU A 43 8.67 1.77 -11.45
C LEU A 43 7.92 2.62 -12.49
N ARG A 44 7.08 3.57 -12.05
CA ARG A 44 6.20 4.32 -12.96
C ARG A 44 6.34 5.83 -12.84
N PHE A 45 6.71 6.42 -11.71
CA PHE A 45 6.81 7.88 -11.60
C PHE A 45 7.80 8.48 -12.61
N GLY A 46 8.92 7.80 -12.87
CA GLY A 46 9.88 8.24 -13.90
C GLY A 46 9.22 8.31 -15.27
N TRP A 47 8.60 7.22 -15.71
CA TRP A 47 7.90 7.16 -16.99
C TRP A 47 6.77 8.20 -17.08
N ILE A 48 5.96 8.34 -16.03
CA ILE A 48 4.89 9.35 -15.95
C ILE A 48 5.45 10.76 -16.12
N LEU A 49 6.54 11.09 -15.42
CA LEU A 49 7.21 12.38 -15.53
C LEU A 49 7.71 12.65 -16.95
N GLY A 50 8.25 11.63 -17.63
CA GLY A 50 8.62 11.71 -19.04
C GLY A 50 7.43 11.98 -19.95
N GLN A 51 6.26 11.42 -19.67
CA GLN A 51 5.06 11.58 -20.52
C GLN A 51 4.41 12.96 -20.39
N VAL A 52 4.24 13.46 -19.16
CA VAL A 52 3.41 14.65 -18.89
C VAL A 52 4.19 15.84 -18.31
N GLY A 53 5.49 15.68 -18.06
CA GLY A 53 6.33 16.68 -17.41
C GLY A 53 6.01 16.86 -15.92
N LEU A 54 6.78 17.74 -15.26
CA LEU A 54 6.62 18.05 -13.84
C LEU A 54 5.26 18.68 -13.54
N LEU A 55 4.84 19.68 -14.31
CA LEU A 55 3.56 20.36 -14.08
C LEU A 55 2.37 19.40 -14.22
N GLY A 56 2.41 18.51 -15.23
CA GLY A 56 1.40 17.49 -15.42
C GLY A 56 1.36 16.49 -14.25
N MET A 57 2.52 15.99 -13.83
CA MET A 57 2.64 15.07 -12.70
C MET A 57 2.11 15.70 -11.39
N LEU A 58 2.44 16.97 -11.13
CA LEU A 58 1.92 17.71 -9.97
C LEU A 58 0.40 17.85 -10.03
N GLY A 59 -0.16 18.21 -11.19
CA GLY A 59 -1.61 18.29 -11.40
C GLY A 59 -2.32 16.96 -11.15
N LEU A 60 -1.74 15.85 -11.62
CA LEU A 60 -2.25 14.50 -11.40
C LEU A 60 -2.21 14.11 -9.91
N LEU A 61 -1.09 14.37 -9.23
CA LEU A 61 -0.93 14.12 -7.79
C LEU A 61 -1.94 14.92 -6.98
N VAL A 62 -2.07 16.23 -7.22
CA VAL A 62 -3.04 17.09 -6.52
C VAL A 62 -4.46 16.57 -6.75
N THR A 63 -4.81 16.21 -7.98
CA THR A 63 -6.14 15.68 -8.29
C THR A 63 -6.43 14.38 -7.54
N ALA A 64 -5.48 13.44 -7.53
CA ALA A 64 -5.62 12.17 -6.82
C ALA A 64 -5.78 12.39 -5.30
N TYR A 65 -4.93 13.23 -4.70
CA TYR A 65 -5.00 13.52 -3.27
C TYR A 65 -6.25 14.32 -2.87
N VAL A 66 -6.81 15.14 -3.74
CA VAL A 66 -8.11 15.80 -3.48
C VAL A 66 -9.23 14.76 -3.38
N VAL A 67 -9.26 13.78 -4.30
CA VAL A 67 -10.23 12.68 -4.24
C VAL A 67 -10.06 11.86 -2.96
N ASP A 68 -8.83 11.52 -2.60
CA ASP A 68 -8.52 10.75 -1.39
C ASP A 68 -8.82 11.55 -0.11
N PHE A 69 -8.58 12.85 -0.12
CA PHE A 69 -8.88 13.75 0.99
C PHE A 69 -10.38 13.82 1.26
N LEU A 70 -11.20 14.06 0.22
CA LEU A 70 -12.66 14.07 0.32
C LEU A 70 -13.18 12.72 0.85
N THR A 71 -12.64 11.62 0.31
CA THR A 71 -12.99 10.26 0.76
C THR A 71 -12.62 10.02 2.23
N THR A 72 -11.47 10.53 2.66
CA THR A 72 -11.02 10.43 4.06
C THR A 72 -11.88 11.27 5.01
N LEU A 73 -12.37 12.44 4.59
CA LEU A 73 -13.33 13.22 5.37
C LEU A 73 -14.64 12.44 5.56
N SER A 74 -15.15 11.81 4.50
CA SER A 74 -16.32 10.91 4.59
C SER A 74 -16.06 9.72 5.52
N LEU A 75 -14.92 9.06 5.38
CA LEU A 75 -14.52 7.96 6.26
C LEU A 75 -14.40 8.40 7.72
N SER A 76 -13.88 9.61 7.96
CA SER A 76 -13.73 10.19 9.28
C SER A 76 -15.09 10.46 9.93
N ALA A 77 -16.05 10.98 9.17
CA ALA A 77 -17.42 11.18 9.64
C ALA A 77 -18.12 9.84 9.96
N ILE A 78 -17.87 8.80 9.16
CA ILE A 78 -18.42 7.46 9.40
C ILE A 78 -17.78 6.83 10.65
N ALA A 79 -16.46 6.99 10.85
CA ALA A 79 -15.73 6.45 11.99
C ALA A 79 -16.03 7.18 13.32
N SER A 80 -16.39 8.46 13.27
CA SER A 80 -16.82 9.22 14.46
C SER A 80 -18.27 8.99 14.84
N ASN A 81 -19.08 8.39 13.94
CA ASN A 81 -20.49 8.12 14.18
C ASN A 81 -20.72 6.69 14.67
N GLY A 82 -21.03 6.53 15.96
CA GLY A 82 -21.39 5.25 16.58
C GLY A 82 -20.21 4.49 17.24
N GLU A 83 -20.52 3.35 17.86
CA GLU A 83 -19.51 2.46 18.45
C GLU A 83 -18.78 1.66 17.36
N VAL A 84 -17.54 2.06 17.07
CA VAL A 84 -16.65 1.29 16.19
C VAL A 84 -16.18 0.03 16.93
N LYS A 85 -16.91 -1.08 16.72
CA LYS A 85 -16.52 -2.41 17.19
C LYS A 85 -15.54 -3.07 16.22
N GLY A 86 -14.95 -4.19 16.64
CA GLY A 86 -13.99 -4.92 15.82
C GLY A 86 -14.63 -5.53 14.57
N GLY A 87 -14.23 -5.03 13.39
CA GLY A 87 -14.67 -5.58 12.10
C GLY A 87 -14.05 -4.93 10.86
N GLY A 88 -13.05 -4.04 11.03
CA GLY A 88 -12.37 -3.37 9.91
C GLY A 88 -13.23 -2.31 9.24
N ALA A 89 -12.79 -1.83 8.07
CA ALA A 89 -13.44 -0.73 7.34
C ALA A 89 -14.91 -1.05 6.97
N TYR A 90 -15.17 -2.28 6.54
CA TYR A 90 -16.52 -2.70 6.16
C TYR A 90 -17.53 -2.63 7.31
N TYR A 91 -17.14 -3.06 8.53
CA TYR A 91 -18.04 -3.01 9.68
C TYR A 91 -18.45 -1.58 10.02
N VAL A 92 -17.52 -0.62 9.94
CA VAL A 92 -17.82 0.79 10.19
C VAL A 92 -18.80 1.32 9.14
N ILE A 93 -18.60 0.96 7.87
CA ILE A 93 -19.46 1.39 6.77
C ILE A 93 -20.87 0.78 6.87
N SER A 94 -20.96 -0.55 7.05
CA SER A 94 -22.26 -1.25 7.05
C SER A 94 -23.15 -0.89 8.23
N ARG A 95 -22.56 -0.52 9.38
CA ARG A 95 -23.31 -0.10 10.57
C ARG A 95 -23.76 1.35 10.53
N SER A 96 -23.01 2.23 9.85
CA SER A 96 -23.36 3.65 9.75
C SER A 96 -24.25 3.97 8.54
N LEU A 97 -24.07 3.28 7.40
CA LEU A 97 -24.84 3.52 6.16
C LEU A 97 -25.90 2.45 5.89
N GLY A 98 -25.90 1.35 6.63
CA GLY A 98 -26.82 0.24 6.44
C GLY A 98 -26.26 -0.90 5.59
N PRO A 99 -26.94 -2.07 5.61
CA PRO A 99 -26.44 -3.31 5.02
C PRO A 99 -26.32 -3.27 3.49
N GLU A 100 -27.21 -2.56 2.80
CA GLU A 100 -27.22 -2.50 1.32
C GLU A 100 -26.00 -1.75 0.77
N PHE A 101 -25.73 -0.56 1.32
CA PHE A 101 -24.54 0.22 1.01
C PHE A 101 -23.27 -0.50 1.48
N GLY A 102 -23.27 -1.02 2.70
CA GLY A 102 -22.15 -1.78 3.25
C GLY A 102 -21.77 -2.99 2.40
N GLY A 103 -22.76 -3.80 2.00
CA GLY A 103 -22.56 -4.98 1.16
C GLY A 103 -21.99 -4.62 -0.22
N SER A 104 -22.58 -3.63 -0.89
CA SER A 104 -22.16 -3.19 -2.22
C SER A 104 -20.72 -2.63 -2.22
N ILE A 105 -20.42 -1.72 -1.28
CA ILE A 105 -19.08 -1.15 -1.11
C ILE A 105 -18.09 -2.25 -0.69
N GLY A 106 -18.51 -3.18 0.18
CA GLY A 106 -17.67 -4.28 0.64
C GLY A 106 -17.24 -5.22 -0.49
N VAL A 107 -18.15 -5.57 -1.40
CA VAL A 107 -17.83 -6.42 -2.57
C VAL A 107 -16.85 -5.72 -3.52
N LEU A 108 -17.10 -4.44 -3.83
CA LEU A 108 -16.19 -3.65 -4.67
C LEU A 108 -14.81 -3.50 -4.01
N PHE A 109 -14.78 -3.24 -2.71
CA PHE A 109 -13.53 -3.12 -1.96
C PHE A 109 -12.77 -4.46 -1.89
N TYR A 110 -13.47 -5.58 -1.80
CA TYR A 110 -12.86 -6.92 -1.87
C TYR A 110 -12.19 -7.15 -3.22
N LEU A 111 -12.89 -6.88 -4.32
CA LEU A 111 -12.33 -7.04 -5.66
C LEU A 111 -11.13 -6.11 -5.87
N ALA A 112 -11.23 -4.85 -5.44
CA ALA A 112 -10.14 -3.88 -5.50
C ALA A 112 -8.90 -4.38 -4.74
N GLN A 113 -9.07 -4.96 -3.54
CA GLN A 113 -7.94 -5.50 -2.76
C GLN A 113 -7.30 -6.73 -3.42
N VAL A 114 -8.08 -7.61 -4.03
CA VAL A 114 -7.56 -8.77 -4.77
C VAL A 114 -6.75 -8.32 -6.00
N LEU A 115 -7.28 -7.38 -6.78
CA LEU A 115 -6.58 -6.85 -7.96
C LEU A 115 -5.33 -6.04 -7.58
N ASN A 116 -5.40 -5.25 -6.51
CA ASN A 116 -4.24 -4.53 -5.99
C ASN A 116 -3.15 -5.49 -5.47
N THR A 117 -3.54 -6.60 -4.84
CA THR A 117 -2.61 -7.66 -4.44
C THR A 117 -1.89 -8.24 -5.66
N ALA A 118 -2.63 -8.56 -6.72
CA ALA A 118 -2.06 -9.07 -7.96
C ALA A 118 -1.08 -8.06 -8.59
N LEU A 119 -1.45 -6.76 -8.64
CA LEU A 119 -0.58 -5.69 -9.12
C LEU A 119 0.74 -5.61 -8.34
N ASN A 120 0.70 -5.72 -7.01
CA ASN A 120 1.91 -5.68 -6.18
C ASN A 120 2.80 -6.91 -6.38
N VAL A 121 2.23 -8.10 -6.58
CA VAL A 121 3.01 -9.32 -6.89
C VAL A 121 3.64 -9.26 -8.28
N VAL A 122 2.93 -8.73 -9.27
CA VAL A 122 3.49 -8.48 -10.60
C VAL A 122 4.65 -7.47 -10.49
N GLY A 123 4.45 -6.39 -9.74
CA GLY A 123 5.49 -5.38 -9.48
C GLY A 123 6.72 -5.93 -8.77
N LEU A 124 6.56 -6.88 -7.84
CA LEU A 124 7.67 -7.56 -7.16
C LEU A 124 8.55 -8.35 -8.15
N ILE A 125 7.94 -9.07 -9.09
CA ILE A 125 8.72 -9.81 -10.09
C ILE A 125 9.31 -8.87 -11.14
N ASP A 126 8.60 -7.80 -11.50
CA ASP A 126 9.08 -6.79 -12.46
C ASP A 126 10.31 -6.06 -11.91
N CYS A 127 10.33 -5.67 -10.63
CA CYS A 127 11.50 -5.02 -10.03
C CYS A 127 12.72 -5.95 -9.98
N ILE A 128 12.54 -7.22 -9.61
CA ILE A 128 13.64 -8.21 -9.61
C ILE A 128 14.17 -8.40 -11.03
N LYS A 129 13.27 -8.55 -12.02
CA LYS A 129 13.64 -8.68 -13.43
C LYS A 129 14.44 -7.48 -13.93
N LEU A 130 14.00 -6.26 -13.62
CA LEU A 130 14.65 -5.02 -14.06
C LEU A 130 16.03 -4.79 -13.39
N ASN A 131 16.27 -5.34 -12.21
CA ASN A 131 17.55 -5.20 -11.50
C ASN A 131 18.53 -6.36 -11.79
N VAL A 132 18.03 -7.57 -12.08
CA VAL A 132 18.87 -8.75 -12.43
C VAL A 132 19.23 -8.78 -13.92
N GLY A 133 18.44 -8.12 -14.79
CA GLY A 133 18.74 -7.98 -16.21
C GLY A 133 18.69 -9.30 -16.98
N GLU A 134 19.62 -9.51 -17.90
CA GLU A 134 19.62 -10.64 -18.84
C GLU A 134 19.77 -12.02 -18.15
N SER A 135 20.31 -12.06 -16.93
CA SER A 135 20.44 -13.30 -16.16
C SER A 135 19.10 -13.82 -15.62
N PHE A 136 18.03 -13.02 -15.71
CA PHE A 136 16.72 -13.40 -15.23
C PHE A 136 16.00 -14.31 -16.25
N PRO A 137 15.30 -15.39 -15.81
CA PRO A 137 14.63 -16.30 -16.72
C PRO A 137 13.64 -15.57 -17.63
N GLN A 138 13.88 -15.64 -18.94
CA GLN A 138 13.02 -15.01 -19.93
C GLN A 138 11.89 -15.95 -20.36
N GLY A 139 10.69 -15.40 -20.54
CA GLY A 139 9.51 -16.14 -20.98
C GLY A 139 8.27 -15.82 -20.16
N TYR A 140 7.14 -15.64 -20.84
CA TYR A 140 5.86 -15.31 -20.20
C TYR A 140 5.46 -16.32 -19.12
N TRP A 141 5.53 -17.62 -19.45
CA TRP A 141 5.15 -18.69 -18.52
C TRP A 141 6.08 -18.79 -17.31
N THR A 142 7.38 -18.56 -17.48
CA THR A 142 8.34 -18.59 -16.37
C THR A 142 8.08 -17.44 -15.39
N VAL A 143 7.87 -16.23 -15.92
CA VAL A 143 7.50 -15.05 -15.10
C VAL A 143 6.17 -15.28 -14.39
N PHE A 144 5.17 -15.85 -15.07
CA PHE A 144 3.86 -16.15 -14.50
C PHE A 144 3.96 -17.19 -13.35
N VAL A 145 4.75 -18.25 -13.53
CA VAL A 145 5.00 -19.25 -12.48
C VAL A 145 5.69 -18.61 -11.28
N LEU A 146 6.69 -17.75 -11.50
CA LEU A 146 7.38 -17.07 -10.41
C LEU A 146 6.46 -16.11 -9.64
N GLN A 147 5.60 -15.36 -10.34
CA GLN A 147 4.57 -14.51 -9.73
C GLN A 147 3.60 -15.36 -8.89
N THR A 148 3.19 -16.52 -9.41
CA THR A 148 2.32 -17.46 -8.69
C THR A 148 3.01 -18.01 -7.43
N LEU A 149 4.29 -18.39 -7.52
CA LEU A 149 5.08 -18.85 -6.38
C LEU A 149 5.26 -17.75 -5.32
N ALA A 150 5.50 -16.50 -5.74
CA ALA A 150 5.59 -15.36 -4.85
C ALA A 150 4.27 -15.12 -4.10
N LEU A 151 3.13 -15.21 -4.81
CA LEU A 151 1.80 -15.11 -4.20
C LEU A 151 1.56 -16.24 -3.19
N LEU A 152 1.91 -17.48 -3.52
CA LEU A 152 1.80 -18.63 -2.61
C LEU A 152 2.68 -18.47 -1.37
N LEU A 153 3.87 -17.90 -1.52
CA LEU A 153 4.76 -17.58 -0.40
C LEU A 153 4.16 -16.52 0.51
N CYS A 154 3.61 -15.43 -0.05
CA CYS A 154 2.88 -14.42 0.72
C CYS A 154 1.68 -15.04 1.46
N ALA A 155 0.91 -15.91 0.80
CA ALA A 155 -0.21 -16.62 1.40
C ALA A 155 0.25 -17.56 2.54
N GLY A 156 1.35 -18.29 2.36
CA GLY A 156 1.94 -19.14 3.39
C GLY A 156 2.36 -18.34 4.63
N LEU A 157 2.93 -17.15 4.45
CA LEU A 157 3.30 -16.26 5.55
C LEU A 157 2.08 -15.68 6.29
N CYS A 158 1.00 -15.37 5.57
CA CYS A 158 -0.28 -15.00 6.18
C CYS A 158 -0.81 -16.11 7.10
N LEU A 159 -0.57 -17.39 6.76
CA LEU A 159 -0.99 -18.55 7.55
C LEU A 159 -0.05 -18.85 8.75
N ALA A 160 1.24 -18.51 8.65
CA ALA A 160 2.26 -18.78 9.66
C ALA A 160 2.10 -17.96 10.97
N GLY A 161 1.27 -16.91 10.97
CA GLY A 161 0.76 -16.26 12.19
C GLY A 161 1.08 -14.77 12.34
N SER A 162 0.19 -14.06 13.04
CA SER A 162 0.20 -12.58 13.14
C SER A 162 1.42 -11.98 13.84
N GLY A 163 2.14 -12.75 14.65
CA GLY A 163 3.27 -12.25 15.45
C GLY A 163 4.56 -12.05 14.62
N ILE A 164 4.83 -12.97 13.69
CA ILE A 164 5.96 -12.88 12.76
C ILE A 164 5.72 -11.72 11.79
N PHE A 165 4.48 -11.61 11.29
CA PHE A 165 4.06 -10.52 10.41
C PHE A 165 4.30 -9.13 11.02
N ALA A 166 3.87 -8.89 12.27
CA ALA A 166 4.04 -7.58 12.90
C ALA A 166 5.52 -7.17 13.06
N LYS A 167 6.39 -8.11 13.41
CA LYS A 167 7.84 -7.86 13.50
C LYS A 167 8.46 -7.62 12.13
N ALA A 168 8.10 -8.43 11.13
CA ALA A 168 8.58 -8.27 9.76
C ALA A 168 8.13 -6.93 9.16
N SER A 169 6.87 -6.53 9.36
CA SER A 169 6.31 -5.26 8.89
C SER A 169 7.10 -4.06 9.36
N ASN A 170 7.56 -4.05 10.62
CA ASN A 170 8.36 -2.93 11.14
C ASN A 170 9.74 -2.87 10.48
N ALA A 171 10.37 -4.02 10.21
CA ALA A 171 11.64 -4.07 9.48
C ALA A 171 11.48 -3.57 8.03
N LEU A 172 10.41 -4.00 7.35
CA LEU A 172 10.09 -3.56 5.98
C LEU A 172 9.84 -2.05 5.91
N LEU A 173 9.16 -1.47 6.91
CA LEU A 173 8.96 -0.02 7.02
C LEU A 173 10.29 0.75 7.06
N VAL A 174 11.26 0.28 7.86
CA VAL A 174 12.56 0.95 8.00
C VAL A 174 13.29 0.91 6.66
N ILE A 175 13.33 -0.24 5.99
CA ILE A 175 13.97 -0.39 4.67
C ILE A 175 13.30 0.53 3.64
N LEU A 176 11.97 0.55 3.59
CA LEU A 176 11.22 1.39 2.67
C LEU A 176 11.46 2.88 2.93
N THR A 177 11.46 3.29 4.20
CA THR A 177 11.70 4.70 4.57
C THR A 177 13.11 5.13 4.15
N LEU A 178 14.11 4.27 4.39
CA LEU A 178 15.49 4.51 3.94
C LEU A 178 15.59 4.61 2.42
N ALA A 179 14.90 3.73 1.68
CA ALA A 179 14.86 3.77 0.23
C ALA A 179 14.22 5.07 -0.29
N ILE A 180 13.08 5.49 0.25
CA ILE A 180 12.40 6.74 -0.14
C ILE A 180 13.29 7.96 0.14
N VAL A 181 13.89 8.04 1.33
CA VAL A 181 14.78 9.16 1.70
C VAL A 181 16.07 9.14 0.87
N SER A 182 16.53 7.97 0.42
CA SER A 182 17.73 7.87 -0.42
C SER A 182 17.56 8.55 -1.78
N ILE A 183 16.34 8.70 -2.31
CA ILE A 183 16.09 9.33 -3.62
C ILE A 183 16.49 10.82 -3.62
N PRO A 184 15.92 11.70 -2.76
CA PRO A 184 16.33 13.11 -2.69
C PRO A 184 17.78 13.28 -2.22
N VAL A 185 18.28 12.39 -1.36
CA VAL A 185 19.70 12.40 -0.96
C VAL A 185 20.59 12.11 -2.18
N SER A 186 20.21 11.14 -3.02
CA SER A 186 20.94 10.84 -4.25
C SER A 186 20.91 12.00 -5.23
N ALA A 187 19.78 12.72 -5.31
CA ALA A 187 19.67 13.92 -6.12
C ALA A 187 20.66 15.04 -5.70
N ALA A 188 20.99 15.13 -4.41
CA ALA A 188 21.91 16.13 -3.88
C ALA A 188 23.40 15.71 -3.94
N PHE A 189 23.70 14.43 -3.73
CA PHE A 189 25.08 13.96 -3.51
C PHE A 189 25.66 13.09 -4.63
N LYS A 190 24.85 12.52 -5.53
CA LYS A 190 25.36 11.67 -6.61
C LYS A 190 26.04 12.53 -7.69
N SER A 191 27.21 12.12 -8.14
CA SER A 191 27.90 12.82 -9.23
C SER A 191 27.16 12.64 -10.57
N PRO A 192 27.11 13.67 -11.42
CA PRO A 192 26.55 13.56 -12.77
C PRO A 192 27.23 12.44 -13.57
N PHE A 193 26.45 11.67 -14.33
CA PHE A 193 26.97 10.59 -15.17
C PHE A 193 26.12 10.42 -16.43
N HIS A 194 26.74 9.82 -17.44
CA HIS A 194 26.09 9.47 -18.69
C HIS A 194 26.36 8.00 -18.99
N ASP A 195 25.30 7.22 -19.07
CA ASP A 195 25.35 5.80 -19.41
C ASP A 195 24.72 5.59 -20.79
N ASN A 196 25.56 5.25 -21.76
CA ASN A 196 25.15 5.01 -23.15
C ASN A 196 24.41 3.68 -23.32
N GLU A 197 24.69 2.68 -22.49
CA GLU A 197 24.06 1.35 -22.59
C GLU A 197 22.64 1.39 -22.04
N LEU A 198 22.45 2.09 -20.93
CA LEU A 198 21.13 2.26 -20.31
C LEU A 198 20.33 3.42 -20.93
N GLY A 199 20.96 4.26 -21.76
CA GLY A 199 20.33 5.45 -22.34
C GLY A 199 19.95 6.49 -21.27
N VAL A 200 20.71 6.55 -20.17
CA VAL A 200 20.41 7.38 -19.00
C VAL A 200 21.44 8.49 -18.85
N ARG A 201 20.95 9.72 -18.76
CA ARG A 201 21.73 10.92 -18.43
C ARG A 201 21.26 11.50 -17.11
N PHE A 202 22.13 11.41 -16.11
CA PHE A 202 21.94 12.02 -14.81
C PHE A 202 22.81 13.27 -14.71
N THR A 203 22.18 14.43 -14.56
CA THR A 203 22.85 15.74 -14.58
C THR A 203 23.24 16.23 -13.20
N GLY A 204 22.80 15.54 -12.13
CA GLY A 204 22.75 16.13 -10.80
C GLY A 204 21.75 17.29 -10.75
N PHE A 205 21.66 17.98 -9.61
CA PHE A 205 20.70 19.08 -9.43
C PHE A 205 20.99 20.22 -10.42
N SER A 206 20.14 20.36 -11.45
CA SER A 206 20.31 21.34 -12.51
C SER A 206 19.00 22.06 -12.80
N VAL A 207 19.05 23.40 -12.77
CA VAL A 207 17.90 24.25 -13.13
C VAL A 207 17.55 24.09 -14.60
N GLU A 208 18.54 23.87 -15.47
CA GLU A 208 18.30 23.64 -16.91
C GLU A 208 17.48 22.37 -17.13
N THR A 209 17.83 21.28 -16.43
CA THR A 209 17.10 20.00 -16.50
C THR A 209 15.70 20.12 -15.91
N LEU A 210 15.55 20.89 -14.81
CA LEU A 210 14.24 21.15 -14.22
C LEU A 210 13.32 21.93 -15.18
N VAL A 211 13.86 22.95 -15.86
CA VAL A 211 13.11 23.76 -16.83
C VAL A 211 12.73 22.94 -18.06
N ASP A 212 13.64 22.10 -18.55
CA ASP A 212 13.39 21.18 -19.66
C ASP A 212 12.26 20.18 -19.32
N ASN A 213 12.25 19.66 -18.09
CA ASN A 213 11.21 18.75 -17.60
C ASN A 213 9.92 19.45 -17.14
N PHE A 214 9.85 20.79 -17.14
CA PHE A 214 8.76 21.51 -16.49
C PHE A 214 7.40 21.25 -17.15
N ALA A 215 7.37 21.29 -18.48
CA ALA A 215 6.16 21.15 -19.28
C ALA A 215 6.19 19.84 -20.12
N PRO A 216 5.02 19.29 -20.49
CA PRO A 216 4.96 18.14 -21.39
C PRO A 216 5.56 18.48 -22.76
N HIS A 217 6.35 17.55 -23.30
CA HIS A 217 6.92 17.67 -24.63
C HIS A 217 5.86 17.35 -25.69
N THR A 218 5.07 18.37 -26.06
CA THR A 218 3.92 18.25 -26.99
C THR A 218 4.28 17.81 -28.41
N LYS A 219 5.57 17.86 -28.78
CA LYS A 219 6.07 17.40 -30.09
C LYS A 219 6.51 15.93 -30.09
N SER A 220 6.54 15.27 -28.93
CA SER A 220 6.88 13.86 -28.83
C SER A 220 5.67 12.98 -29.18
N GLU A 221 5.90 11.84 -29.85
CA GLU A 221 4.84 10.86 -30.15
C GLU A 221 4.17 10.29 -28.88
N SER A 222 4.85 10.42 -27.75
CA SER A 222 4.42 9.98 -26.43
C SER A 222 3.23 10.80 -25.89
N TYR A 223 3.12 12.09 -26.23
CA TYR A 223 2.09 12.98 -25.69
C TYR A 223 0.93 13.22 -26.68
N LYS A 224 -0.22 12.60 -26.40
CA LYS A 224 -1.47 12.72 -27.18
C LYS A 224 -2.53 13.57 -26.45
N GLY A 225 -2.09 14.55 -25.65
CA GLY A 225 -3.00 15.45 -24.92
C GLY A 225 -3.79 14.75 -23.81
N LEU A 226 -5.11 14.87 -23.86
CA LEU A 226 -6.00 14.41 -22.79
C LEU A 226 -6.03 12.88 -22.66
N GLU A 227 -5.81 12.15 -23.76
CA GLU A 227 -5.73 10.69 -23.75
C GLU A 227 -4.57 10.21 -22.86
N THR A 228 -3.36 10.72 -23.10
CA THR A 228 -2.17 10.45 -22.28
C THR A 228 -2.42 10.84 -20.82
N PHE A 229 -3.03 12.02 -20.56
CA PHE A 229 -3.32 12.45 -19.19
C PHE A 229 -4.25 11.47 -18.45
N ARG A 230 -5.30 10.98 -19.11
CA ARG A 230 -6.25 10.01 -18.55
C ARG A 230 -5.59 8.65 -18.28
N GLU A 231 -4.78 8.16 -19.22
CA GLU A 231 -4.07 6.88 -19.08
C GLU A 231 -3.05 6.94 -17.94
N VAL A 232 -2.25 8.01 -17.91
CA VAL A 232 -1.26 8.25 -16.87
C VAL A 232 -1.92 8.43 -15.50
N PHE A 233 -3.08 9.12 -15.42
CA PHE A 233 -3.86 9.21 -14.19
C PHE A 233 -4.32 7.84 -13.70
N ALA A 234 -4.81 6.98 -14.59
CA ALA A 234 -5.24 5.63 -14.23
C ALA A 234 -4.09 4.76 -13.71
N ILE A 235 -2.86 4.99 -14.18
CA ILE A 235 -1.65 4.32 -13.67
C ILE A 235 -1.21 4.93 -12.33
N LEU A 236 -1.36 6.24 -12.14
CA LEU A 236 -0.95 6.93 -10.91
C LEU A 236 -1.90 6.68 -9.74
N PHE A 237 -3.22 6.66 -9.98
CA PHE A 237 -4.24 6.67 -8.92
C PHE A 237 -4.14 5.49 -7.91
N PRO A 238 -3.82 4.25 -8.32
CA PRO A 238 -3.58 3.17 -7.37
C PRO A 238 -2.41 3.44 -6.41
N ALA A 239 -1.47 4.32 -6.76
CA ALA A 239 -0.36 4.71 -5.90
C ALA A 239 -0.76 5.67 -4.76
N THR A 240 -2.02 6.14 -4.71
CA THR A 240 -2.54 7.00 -3.63
C THR A 240 -3.71 6.37 -2.88
N SER A 241 -4.34 5.33 -3.44
CA SER A 241 -5.59 4.69 -2.95
C SER A 241 -5.48 3.87 -1.64
N GLY A 242 -4.41 3.99 -0.86
CA GLY A 242 -4.12 3.18 0.34
C GLY A 242 -4.84 3.57 1.64
N ILE A 243 -5.77 4.54 1.59
CA ILE A 243 -6.35 5.21 2.78
C ILE A 243 -7.17 4.30 3.71
N PHE A 244 -7.74 3.21 3.20
CA PHE A 244 -8.58 2.29 3.98
C PHE A 244 -7.79 1.29 4.83
N ALA A 245 -6.47 1.23 4.69
CA ALA A 245 -5.62 0.34 5.48
C ALA A 245 -5.75 0.60 6.99
N GLY A 246 -5.83 1.86 7.40
CA GLY A 246 -5.97 2.25 8.79
C GLY A 246 -7.33 1.89 9.40
N ALA A 247 -8.41 2.02 8.63
CA ALA A 247 -9.74 1.59 9.05
C ALA A 247 -9.87 0.06 9.13
N SER A 248 -9.08 -0.68 8.35
CA SER A 248 -9.09 -2.15 8.35
C SER A 248 -8.56 -2.77 9.65
N MET A 249 -7.81 -2.01 10.46
CA MET A 249 -7.33 -2.39 11.79
C MET A 249 -8.21 -1.85 12.94
N SER A 250 -9.41 -1.33 12.65
CA SER A 250 -10.28 -0.67 13.63
C SER A 250 -10.55 -1.47 14.92
N GLY A 251 -10.59 -2.81 14.84
CA GLY A 251 -10.83 -3.66 16.01
C GLY A 251 -9.66 -3.79 16.98
N ASP A 252 -8.45 -3.51 16.52
CA ASP A 252 -7.22 -3.63 17.30
C ASP A 252 -6.80 -2.27 17.91
N LEU A 253 -7.48 -1.18 17.57
CA LEU A 253 -7.19 0.18 18.04
C LEU A 253 -7.72 0.46 19.44
N HIS A 254 -7.03 1.34 20.17
CA HIS A 254 -7.46 1.86 21.45
C HIS A 254 -8.73 2.70 21.30
N ASN A 255 -8.69 3.75 20.45
CA ASN A 255 -9.79 4.68 20.23
C ASN A 255 -10.07 4.87 18.72
N PRO A 256 -10.75 3.91 18.06
CA PRO A 256 -10.90 3.92 16.60
C PRO A 256 -11.51 5.22 16.05
N SER A 257 -12.53 5.77 16.72
CA SER A 257 -13.23 7.00 16.31
C SER A 257 -12.36 8.26 16.32
N LYS A 258 -11.23 8.26 17.05
CA LYS A 258 -10.27 9.37 17.06
C LYS A 258 -8.98 9.03 16.31
N ASP A 259 -8.57 7.78 16.38
CA ASP A 259 -7.30 7.29 15.82
C ASP A 259 -7.36 7.17 14.30
N ILE A 260 -8.50 6.71 13.73
CA ILE A 260 -8.68 6.57 12.27
C ILE A 260 -8.60 7.94 11.58
N PRO A 261 -9.40 8.97 11.97
CA PRO A 261 -9.34 10.26 11.29
C PRO A 261 -7.96 10.91 11.35
N LYS A 262 -7.36 10.97 12.56
CA LYS A 262 -6.07 11.63 12.76
C LYS A 262 -4.94 10.87 12.05
N GLY A 263 -4.91 9.54 12.17
CA GLY A 263 -3.88 8.72 11.58
C GLY A 263 -3.88 8.78 10.05
N THR A 264 -5.07 8.68 9.43
CA THR A 264 -5.19 8.73 7.96
C THR A 264 -4.86 10.12 7.42
N LEU A 265 -5.32 11.20 8.05
CA LEU A 265 -5.01 12.57 7.61
C LEU A 265 -3.50 12.89 7.67
N TRP A 266 -2.84 12.53 8.78
CA TRP A 266 -1.38 12.71 8.88
C TRP A 266 -0.63 11.84 7.87
N ALA A 267 -1.06 10.60 7.65
CA ALA A 267 -0.44 9.71 6.67
C ALA A 267 -0.57 10.25 5.23
N MET A 268 -1.74 10.76 4.85
CA MET A 268 -1.92 11.42 3.56
C MET A 268 -1.02 12.65 3.41
N MET A 269 -0.94 13.50 4.45
CA MET A 269 -0.08 14.69 4.40
C MET A 269 1.40 14.31 4.24
N THR A 270 1.89 13.33 5.00
CA THR A 270 3.28 12.86 4.90
C THR A 270 3.58 12.23 3.55
N THR A 271 2.70 11.38 3.04
CA THR A 271 2.90 10.71 1.74
C THR A 271 2.83 11.70 0.58
N PHE A 272 1.94 12.71 0.65
CA PHE A 272 1.88 13.79 -0.33
C PHE A 272 3.19 14.56 -0.39
N ILE A 273 3.71 14.99 0.76
CA ILE A 273 4.99 15.71 0.84
C ILE A 273 6.13 14.82 0.32
N ALA A 274 6.17 13.54 0.70
CA ALA A 274 7.19 12.61 0.22
C ALA A 274 7.16 12.44 -1.30
N TYR A 275 5.97 12.29 -1.91
CA TYR A 275 5.82 12.20 -3.36
C TYR A 275 6.23 13.50 -4.06
N LEU A 276 5.88 14.67 -3.52
CA LEU A 276 6.32 15.95 -4.06
C LEU A 276 7.86 16.05 -4.07
N VAL A 277 8.50 15.68 -2.96
CA VAL A 277 9.96 15.71 -2.85
C VAL A 277 10.62 14.74 -3.82
N VAL A 278 10.11 13.51 -3.95
CA VAL A 278 10.61 12.51 -4.90
C VAL A 278 10.46 13.01 -6.34
N VAL A 279 9.26 13.44 -6.73
CA VAL A 279 8.96 13.93 -8.08
C VAL A 279 9.83 15.12 -8.45
N PHE A 280 9.97 16.09 -7.54
CA PHE A 280 10.83 17.26 -7.75
C PHE A 280 12.30 16.87 -7.88
N SER A 281 12.78 15.97 -7.03
CA SER A 281 14.16 15.48 -7.08
C SER A 281 14.47 14.79 -8.40
N MET A 282 13.54 13.98 -8.91
CA MET A 282 13.69 13.32 -10.21
C MET A 282 13.72 14.36 -11.35
N ALA A 283 12.75 15.28 -11.38
CA ALA A 283 12.65 16.31 -12.42
C ALA A 283 13.88 17.22 -12.47
N ALA A 284 14.51 17.50 -11.33
CA ALA A 284 15.69 18.37 -11.25
C ALA A 284 17.00 17.68 -11.64
N THR A 285 17.03 16.34 -11.74
CA THR A 285 18.31 15.59 -11.84
C THR A 285 18.45 14.65 -13.03
N THR A 286 17.35 14.30 -13.67
CA THR A 286 17.35 13.30 -14.75
C THR A 286 16.68 13.88 -15.98
N THR A 287 17.27 13.67 -17.16
CA THR A 287 16.75 14.24 -18.40
C THR A 287 15.47 13.55 -18.87
N HIS A 288 14.63 14.29 -19.61
CA HIS A 288 13.39 13.80 -20.20
C HIS A 288 13.56 12.49 -20.99
N ALA A 289 14.57 12.40 -21.86
CA ALA A 289 14.83 11.19 -22.65
C ALA A 289 15.13 9.96 -21.78
N SER A 290 15.80 10.15 -20.65
CA SER A 290 16.12 9.06 -19.73
C SER A 290 14.87 8.46 -19.09
N PHE A 291 13.86 9.29 -18.81
CA PHE A 291 12.57 8.83 -18.28
C PHE A 291 11.77 7.97 -19.25
N LEU A 292 11.88 8.25 -20.55
CA LEU A 292 11.19 7.49 -21.58
C LEU A 292 11.94 6.20 -21.96
N ASN A 293 13.28 6.23 -21.89
CA ASN A 293 14.11 5.09 -22.27
C ASN A 293 14.19 4.01 -21.19
N ASN A 294 14.15 4.38 -19.91
CA ASN A 294 14.36 3.43 -18.82
C ASN A 294 13.33 3.60 -17.70
N THR A 295 12.49 2.58 -17.50
CA THR A 295 11.48 2.58 -16.43
C THR A 295 12.07 2.34 -15.04
N ASN A 296 13.29 1.80 -14.93
CA ASN A 296 14.00 1.55 -13.67
C ASN A 296 14.92 2.73 -13.26
N ILE A 297 14.53 3.95 -13.64
CA ILE A 297 15.37 5.13 -13.53
C ILE A 297 15.80 5.44 -12.09
N ILE A 298 14.91 5.19 -11.11
CA ILE A 298 15.19 5.48 -9.69
C ILE A 298 16.30 4.56 -9.17
N SER A 299 16.31 3.29 -9.53
CA SER A 299 17.37 2.36 -9.13
C SER A 299 18.73 2.78 -9.72
N VAL A 300 18.74 3.21 -10.99
CA VAL A 300 19.94 3.67 -11.71
C VAL A 300 20.47 5.01 -11.17
N THR A 301 19.61 5.95 -10.81
CA THR A 301 20.01 7.30 -10.36
C THR A 301 20.24 7.39 -8.85
N SER A 302 19.96 6.33 -8.09
CA SER A 302 20.21 6.30 -6.65
C SER A 302 21.66 6.01 -6.29
N LEU A 303 22.10 6.46 -5.11
CA LEU A 303 23.44 6.19 -4.55
C LEU A 303 23.67 4.70 -4.28
N SER A 304 22.61 3.98 -3.94
CA SER A 304 22.65 2.55 -3.63
C SER A 304 21.52 1.82 -4.35
N MET A 305 21.86 1.19 -5.47
CA MET A 305 20.96 0.31 -6.23
C MET A 305 20.39 -0.83 -5.35
N PRO A 306 21.19 -1.51 -4.50
CA PRO A 306 20.66 -2.56 -3.63
C PRO A 306 19.65 -2.05 -2.59
N LEU A 307 19.79 -0.81 -2.12
CA LEU A 307 18.85 -0.21 -1.17
C LEU A 307 17.50 0.08 -1.81
N ILE A 308 17.50 0.60 -3.05
CA ILE A 308 16.26 0.82 -3.81
C ILE A 308 15.57 -0.50 -4.08
N LEU A 309 16.30 -1.50 -4.59
CA LEU A 309 15.74 -2.84 -4.83
C LEU A 309 15.18 -3.45 -3.54
N ALA A 310 15.88 -3.32 -2.40
CA ALA A 310 15.38 -3.78 -1.11
C ALA A 310 14.08 -3.04 -0.71
N GLY A 311 13.99 -1.73 -0.98
CA GLY A 311 12.79 -0.93 -0.77
C GLY A 311 11.62 -1.35 -1.67
N GLU A 312 11.87 -1.58 -2.96
CA GLU A 312 10.90 -2.06 -3.96
C GLU A 312 10.34 -3.43 -3.58
N CYS A 313 11.21 -4.36 -3.21
CA CYS A 313 10.82 -5.68 -2.70
C CYS A 313 10.06 -5.56 -1.38
N ALA A 314 10.49 -4.68 -0.47
CA ALA A 314 9.84 -4.52 0.82
C ALA A 314 8.41 -3.97 0.69
N VAL A 315 8.20 -2.97 -0.16
CA VAL A 315 6.87 -2.34 -0.34
C VAL A 315 5.91 -3.28 -1.05
N THR A 316 6.32 -3.94 -2.13
CA THR A 316 5.47 -4.87 -2.88
C THR A 316 5.07 -6.07 -2.04
N PHE A 317 6.03 -6.65 -1.32
CA PHE A 317 5.79 -7.78 -0.46
C PHE A 317 4.85 -7.43 0.70
N PHE A 318 5.08 -6.30 1.35
CA PHE A 318 4.21 -5.82 2.42
C PHE A 318 2.78 -5.59 1.93
N SER A 319 2.62 -4.88 0.80
CA SER A 319 1.31 -4.58 0.21
C SER A 319 0.59 -5.84 -0.27
N ALA A 320 1.30 -6.82 -0.82
CA ALA A 320 0.71 -8.11 -1.20
C ALA A 320 0.19 -8.89 0.01
N VAL A 321 0.97 -8.97 1.09
CA VAL A 321 0.56 -9.63 2.34
C VAL A 321 -0.63 -8.91 2.98
N MET A 322 -0.59 -7.57 3.06
CA MET A 322 -1.69 -6.76 3.58
C MET A 322 -2.96 -6.88 2.73
N GLY A 323 -2.83 -6.91 1.41
CA GLY A 323 -3.94 -7.12 0.49
C GLY A 323 -4.60 -8.49 0.68
N LEU A 324 -3.83 -9.56 0.83
CA LEU A 324 -4.34 -10.90 1.14
C LEU A 324 -5.10 -10.95 2.48
N VAL A 325 -4.50 -10.42 3.55
CA VAL A 325 -5.13 -10.41 4.89
C VAL A 325 -6.38 -9.52 4.88
N GLY A 326 -6.31 -8.36 4.23
CA GLY A 326 -7.41 -7.42 4.08
C GLY A 326 -8.59 -8.03 3.34
N ALA A 327 -8.35 -8.62 2.17
CA ALA A 327 -9.37 -9.29 1.37
C ALA A 327 -10.02 -10.46 2.12
N ALA A 328 -9.23 -11.30 2.80
CA ALA A 328 -9.75 -12.42 3.58
C ALA A 328 -10.64 -11.97 4.74
N LYS A 329 -10.20 -10.96 5.52
CA LYS A 329 -10.99 -10.39 6.62
C LYS A 329 -12.29 -9.75 6.13
N LEU A 330 -12.22 -9.03 5.01
CA LEU A 330 -13.37 -8.38 4.40
C LEU A 330 -14.40 -9.40 3.91
N MET A 331 -13.96 -10.44 3.19
CA MET A 331 -14.82 -11.53 2.73
C MET A 331 -15.47 -12.26 3.91
N GLN A 332 -14.71 -12.51 4.98
CA GLN A 332 -15.25 -13.12 6.20
C GLN A 332 -16.30 -12.24 6.87
N ALA A 333 -16.10 -10.92 6.92
CA ALA A 333 -17.06 -9.98 7.50
C ALA A 333 -18.37 -9.93 6.68
N LEU A 334 -18.26 -9.84 5.35
CA LEU A 334 -19.40 -9.92 4.42
C LEU A 334 -20.19 -11.23 4.59
N ALA A 335 -19.49 -12.36 4.67
CA ALA A 335 -20.10 -13.67 4.85
C ALA A 335 -20.87 -13.83 6.16
N ARG A 336 -20.43 -13.16 7.23
CA ARG A 336 -21.09 -13.19 8.54
C ARG A 336 -22.39 -12.38 8.59
N ASP A 337 -22.48 -11.31 7.81
CA ASP A 337 -23.70 -10.50 7.72
C ASP A 337 -24.77 -11.17 6.84
N LYS A 338 -24.47 -12.31 6.20
CA LYS A 338 -25.42 -13.12 5.38
C LYS A 338 -26.16 -12.33 4.31
N LEU A 339 -25.54 -11.26 3.79
CA LEU A 339 -26.14 -10.37 2.80
C LEU A 339 -26.24 -10.99 1.41
N LEU A 340 -25.29 -11.89 1.08
CA LEU A 340 -25.21 -12.54 -0.22
C LEU A 340 -25.36 -14.06 -0.08
N PRO A 341 -26.20 -14.71 -0.89
CA PRO A 341 -26.34 -16.16 -0.89
C PRO A 341 -25.02 -16.82 -1.31
N GLY A 342 -24.68 -17.97 -0.71
CA GLY A 342 -23.49 -18.76 -1.06
C GLY A 342 -22.19 -18.37 -0.35
N LEU A 343 -22.11 -17.23 0.37
CA LEU A 343 -20.89 -16.82 1.07
C LEU A 343 -20.70 -17.46 2.46
N LEU A 344 -21.70 -18.18 2.98
CA LEU A 344 -21.68 -18.80 4.31
C LEU A 344 -20.43 -19.66 4.63
N PRO A 345 -19.85 -20.44 3.68
CA PRO A 345 -18.62 -21.20 3.95
C PRO A 345 -17.45 -20.32 4.40
N PHE A 346 -17.36 -19.08 3.92
CA PHE A 346 -16.28 -18.13 4.23
C PHE A 346 -16.43 -17.43 5.58
N SER A 347 -17.57 -17.58 6.26
CA SER A 347 -17.84 -16.95 7.57
C SER A 347 -17.03 -17.56 8.73
N ARG A 348 -16.56 -18.81 8.57
CA ARG A 348 -15.88 -19.58 9.63
C ARG A 348 -14.52 -18.99 9.95
N ALA A 349 -14.27 -18.65 11.22
CA ALA A 349 -12.93 -18.32 11.71
C ALA A 349 -12.28 -19.56 12.32
N ARG A 350 -10.96 -19.69 12.17
CA ARG A 350 -10.16 -20.71 12.86
C ARG A 350 -10.01 -20.32 14.34
N ARG A 351 -11.07 -20.49 15.12
CA ARG A 351 -11.00 -20.75 16.56
C ARG A 351 -12.02 -21.85 16.86
N GLU A 352 -11.49 -22.94 17.40
CA GLU A 352 -12.18 -24.18 17.80
C GLU A 352 -12.49 -25.22 16.71
N LEU A 353 -11.43 -25.75 16.08
CA LEU A 353 -11.42 -27.17 15.67
C LEU A 353 -10.90 -28.08 16.81
N MET A 354 -10.75 -27.56 18.04
CA MET A 354 -10.33 -28.30 19.24
C MET A 354 -11.34 -28.27 20.41
N SER A 355 -12.58 -27.76 20.21
CA SER A 355 -13.60 -27.69 21.28
C SER A 355 -14.95 -28.36 20.91
N GLN A 356 -15.08 -28.97 19.73
CA GLN A 356 -16.28 -29.74 19.37
C GLN A 356 -16.01 -31.25 19.23
N SER A 357 -15.37 -31.83 20.24
CA SER A 357 -15.50 -33.28 20.50
C SER A 357 -15.63 -33.58 21.99
N LYS A 358 -16.63 -32.97 22.66
CA LYS A 358 -17.21 -33.59 23.84
C LYS A 358 -18.74 -33.46 23.76
N PRO A 359 -19.48 -34.55 23.49
CA PRO A 359 -20.88 -34.59 23.81
C PRO A 359 -20.97 -34.71 25.34
N PHE A 360 -21.51 -33.69 26.00
CA PHE A 360 -22.05 -33.90 27.34
C PHE A 360 -23.57 -34.00 27.18
N PHE A 361 -24.04 -35.24 27.35
CA PHE A 361 -25.38 -35.54 27.84
C PHE A 361 -25.61 -34.91 29.21
#